data_AF-A0A954XLZ9-F1
#
_entry.id   AF-A0A954XLZ9-F1
#
_cell.length_a   1.000
_cell.length_b   1.000
_cell.length_c   1.000
_cell.angle_alpha   90.00
_cell.angle_beta   90.00
_cell.angle_gamma   90.00
#
_symmetry.space_group_name_H-M   'P 1'
#
loop_
_entity.id
_entity.type
_entity.pdbx_description
1 polymer ?
#
loop_
_entity_poly.entity_id
_entity_poly.type
_entity_poly.pdbx_seq_one_letter_code
_entity_poly.pdbx_strand_id
1 'polypeptide(L)'
;MNKKKVSIAGALLFLAVGATWALGYLSGGDPQVAELEKLRDENFSKMGEMTDEQRRAQFEGFRDKVRELSDDQRRQFFESSRPMMQQMMNQRMDEFFAKSPADQRRELDERIDQMEQWRASRDGNQEGNRENRAGDGGRGGGGWGNMTPQQRDQRRKGMLDHTTPEMRGKMDRYRDMMNERRKERGLDPISGGGGFPRMGGPR
;
A
#
# COMPACT_ATOMS: atom_id res chain seq x y z
N MET A 1 -37.53 -32.60 17.20
CA MET A 1 -36.38 -32.57 16.27
C MET A 1 -35.54 -33.84 16.48
N ASN A 2 -35.36 -34.68 15.46
CA ASN A 2 -34.76 -36.01 15.63
C ASN A 2 -33.24 -35.91 15.86
N LYS A 3 -32.79 -36.34 17.05
CA LYS A 3 -31.38 -36.28 17.50
C LYS A 3 -30.39 -36.89 16.50
N LYS A 4 -30.81 -37.91 15.73
CA LYS A 4 -30.02 -38.53 14.65
C LYS A 4 -29.74 -37.60 13.46
N LYS A 5 -30.67 -36.69 13.11
CA LYS A 5 -30.48 -35.71 12.02
C LYS A 5 -29.55 -34.57 12.44
N VAL A 6 -29.55 -34.21 13.72
CA VAL A 6 -28.65 -33.19 14.30
C VAL A 6 -27.20 -33.70 14.33
N SER A 7 -26.97 -34.98 14.63
CA SER A 7 -25.63 -35.57 14.62
C SER A 7 -25.02 -35.68 13.21
N ILE A 8 -25.83 -35.99 12.19
CA ILE A 8 -25.35 -36.05 10.79
C ILE A 8 -25.03 -34.65 10.25
N ALA A 9 -25.86 -33.65 10.56
CA ALA A 9 -25.59 -32.27 10.18
C ALA A 9 -24.32 -31.72 10.85
N GLY A 10 -24.09 -32.05 12.13
CA GLY A 10 -22.88 -31.67 12.85
C GLY A 10 -21.60 -32.34 12.31
N ALA A 11 -21.68 -33.62 11.91
CA ALA A 11 -20.56 -34.34 11.32
C ALA A 11 -20.18 -33.82 9.91
N LEU A 12 -21.17 -33.43 9.10
CA LEU A 12 -20.93 -32.82 7.79
C LEU A 12 -20.32 -31.42 7.90
N LEU A 13 -20.71 -30.64 8.91
CA LEU A 13 -20.11 -29.32 9.19
C LEU A 13 -18.65 -29.45 9.66
N PHE A 14 -18.35 -30.44 10.52
CA PHE A 14 -16.98 -30.72 10.95
C PHE A 14 -16.09 -31.21 9.80
N LEU A 15 -16.63 -32.03 8.89
CA LEU A 15 -15.91 -32.47 7.69
C LEU A 15 -15.69 -31.33 6.69
N ALA A 16 -16.64 -30.42 6.54
CA ALA A 16 -16.49 -29.26 5.66
C ALA A 16 -15.42 -28.30 6.18
N VAL A 17 -15.37 -28.03 7.50
CA VAL A 17 -14.34 -27.19 8.13
C VAL A 17 -12.97 -27.87 8.14
N GLY A 18 -12.93 -29.19 8.36
CA GLY A 18 -11.70 -29.98 8.24
C GLY A 18 -11.15 -30.03 6.81
N ALA A 19 -12.03 -30.06 5.81
CA ALA A 19 -11.66 -30.02 4.40
C ALA A 19 -11.09 -28.65 3.97
N THR A 20 -11.60 -27.53 4.49
CA THR A 20 -11.02 -26.20 4.22
C THR A 20 -9.61 -26.06 4.80
N TRP A 21 -9.37 -26.59 6.01
CA TRP A 21 -8.03 -26.63 6.61
C TRP A 21 -7.08 -27.57 5.85
N ALA A 22 -7.54 -28.77 5.49
CA ALA A 22 -6.74 -29.76 4.77
C ALA A 22 -6.39 -29.33 3.33
N LEU A 23 -7.30 -28.64 2.63
CA LEU A 23 -7.05 -28.12 1.28
C LEU A 23 -6.10 -26.91 1.29
N GLY A 24 -6.09 -26.08 2.34
CA GLY A 24 -5.07 -25.04 2.52
C GLY A 24 -3.67 -25.63 2.71
N TYR A 25 -3.55 -26.71 3.48
CA TYR A 25 -2.26 -27.36 3.73
C TYR A 25 -1.70 -28.11 2.50
N LEU A 26 -2.56 -28.63 1.62
CA LEU A 26 -2.18 -29.40 0.42
C LEU A 26 -1.92 -28.54 -0.83
N SER A 27 -2.37 -27.27 -0.85
CA SER A 27 -2.19 -26.34 -1.99
C SER A 27 -1.02 -25.36 -1.83
N GLY A 28 -0.30 -25.40 -0.70
CA GLY A 28 0.91 -24.61 -0.47
C GLY A 28 0.67 -23.10 -0.25
N GLY A 29 -0.58 -22.66 -0.10
CA GLY A 29 -0.95 -21.27 0.14
C GLY A 29 -1.65 -21.09 1.49
N ASP A 30 -1.37 -19.98 2.17
CA ASP A 30 -2.04 -19.64 3.43
C ASP A 30 -3.51 -19.24 3.17
N PRO A 31 -4.50 -19.93 3.78
CA PRO A 31 -5.92 -19.69 3.50
C PRO A 31 -6.38 -18.27 3.86
N GLN A 32 -5.76 -17.61 4.84
CA GLN A 32 -6.11 -16.23 5.21
C GLN A 32 -5.62 -15.23 4.16
N VAL A 33 -4.47 -15.49 3.54
CA VAL A 33 -3.94 -14.69 2.44
C VAL A 33 -4.82 -14.85 1.20
N ALA A 34 -5.22 -16.09 0.88
CA ALA A 34 -6.07 -16.38 -0.28
C ALA A 34 -7.46 -15.72 -0.17
N GLU A 35 -8.07 -15.72 1.02
CA GLU A 35 -9.35 -15.00 1.24
C GLU A 35 -9.18 -13.50 1.00
N LEU A 36 -8.09 -12.92 1.50
CA LEU A 36 -7.85 -11.49 1.39
C LEU A 36 -7.51 -11.07 -0.05
N GLU A 37 -6.82 -11.92 -0.81
CA GLU A 37 -6.58 -11.74 -2.25
C GLU A 37 -7.89 -11.74 -3.03
N LYS A 38 -8.78 -12.69 -2.75
CA LYS A 38 -10.10 -12.74 -3.36
C LYS A 38 -10.91 -11.48 -3.04
N LEU A 39 -10.91 -11.05 -1.77
CA LEU A 39 -11.59 -9.83 -1.35
C LEU A 39 -11.03 -8.59 -2.06
N ARG A 40 -9.70 -8.50 -2.21
CA ARG A 40 -9.03 -7.44 -2.98
C ARG A 40 -9.54 -7.43 -4.42
N ASP A 41 -9.52 -8.57 -5.10
CA ASP A 41 -9.84 -8.64 -6.53
C ASP A 41 -11.32 -8.35 -6.81
N GLU A 42 -12.23 -8.86 -5.96
CA GLU A 42 -13.66 -8.58 -6.03
C GLU A 42 -14.00 -7.12 -5.71
N ASN A 43 -13.35 -6.52 -4.71
CA ASN A 43 -13.59 -5.13 -4.37
C ASN A 43 -12.99 -4.19 -5.40
N PHE A 44 -11.77 -4.47 -5.87
CA PHE A 44 -11.05 -3.62 -6.81
C PHE A 44 -11.83 -3.40 -8.11
N SER A 45 -12.41 -4.47 -8.65
CA SER A 45 -13.27 -4.40 -9.85
C SER A 45 -14.51 -3.51 -9.66
N LYS A 46 -15.02 -3.38 -8.42
CA LYS A 46 -16.22 -2.58 -8.09
C LYS A 46 -15.89 -1.17 -7.61
N MET A 47 -14.62 -0.82 -7.36
CA MET A 47 -14.24 0.48 -6.80
C MET A 47 -14.69 1.67 -7.65
N GLY A 48 -14.75 1.51 -8.99
CA GLY A 48 -15.22 2.55 -9.90
C GLY A 48 -16.72 2.87 -9.81
N GLU A 49 -17.51 1.95 -9.25
CA GLU A 49 -18.97 2.07 -9.12
C GLU A 49 -19.40 2.55 -7.72
N MET A 50 -18.47 2.57 -6.76
CA MET A 50 -18.74 2.91 -5.37
C MET A 50 -18.70 4.42 -5.11
N THR A 51 -19.56 4.89 -4.20
CA THR A 51 -19.47 6.24 -3.63
C THR A 51 -18.21 6.38 -2.78
N ASP A 52 -17.78 7.61 -2.51
CA ASP A 52 -16.58 7.85 -1.69
C ASP A 52 -16.72 7.28 -0.28
N GLU A 53 -17.91 7.37 0.31
CA GLU A 53 -18.24 6.80 1.62
C GLU A 53 -18.13 5.27 1.61
N GLN A 54 -18.65 4.63 0.57
CA GLN A 54 -18.54 3.18 0.40
C GLN A 54 -17.08 2.75 0.21
N ARG A 55 -16.30 3.48 -0.58
CA ARG A 55 -14.86 3.22 -0.77
C ARG A 55 -14.10 3.35 0.54
N ARG A 56 -14.40 4.36 1.36
CA ARG A 56 -13.79 4.56 2.68
C ARG A 56 -14.10 3.40 3.63
N ALA A 57 -15.38 3.03 3.76
CA ALA A 57 -15.79 1.93 4.62
C ALA A 57 -15.17 0.59 4.19
N GLN A 58 -15.12 0.31 2.87
CA GLN A 58 -14.45 -0.87 2.34
C GLN A 58 -12.95 -0.86 2.66
N PHE A 59 -12.29 0.28 2.49
CA PHE A 59 -10.87 0.40 2.80
C PHE A 59 -10.57 0.23 4.29
N GLU A 60 -11.42 0.75 5.16
CA GLU A 60 -11.30 0.58 6.61
C GLU A 60 -11.44 -0.89 7.01
N GLY A 61 -12.52 -1.56 6.59
CA GLY A 61 -12.71 -2.98 6.86
C GLY A 61 -11.60 -3.86 6.27
N PHE A 62 -11.13 -3.52 5.06
CA PHE A 62 -9.99 -4.19 4.44
C PHE A 62 -8.70 -4.00 5.25
N ARG A 63 -8.45 -2.79 5.76
CA ARG A 63 -7.28 -2.48 6.57
C ARG A 63 -7.28 -3.25 7.88
N ASP A 64 -8.42 -3.45 8.50
CA ASP A 64 -8.53 -4.23 9.74
C ASP A 64 -8.22 -5.72 9.49
N LYS A 65 -8.72 -6.29 8.40
CA LYS A 65 -8.33 -7.66 7.99
C LYS A 65 -6.82 -7.81 7.74
N VAL A 66 -6.19 -6.81 7.11
CA VAL A 66 -4.72 -6.79 6.92
C VAL A 66 -3.97 -6.70 8.27
N ARG A 67 -4.56 -6.03 9.27
CA ARG A 67 -3.96 -5.89 10.62
C ARG A 67 -3.97 -7.22 11.39
N GLU A 68 -4.96 -8.07 11.15
CA GLU A 68 -5.10 -9.39 11.76
C GLU A 68 -4.08 -10.41 11.23
N LEU A 69 -3.56 -10.20 10.01
CA LEU A 69 -2.51 -11.04 9.43
C LEU A 69 -1.19 -10.96 10.23
N SER A 70 -0.50 -12.09 10.32
CA SER A 70 0.91 -12.14 10.74
C SER A 70 1.80 -11.37 9.77
N ASP A 71 3.02 -11.05 10.19
CA ASP A 71 3.96 -10.28 9.37
C ASP A 71 4.32 -11.02 8.06
N ASP A 72 4.44 -12.35 8.09
CA ASP A 72 4.72 -13.16 6.90
C ASP A 72 3.54 -13.21 5.93
N GLN A 73 2.33 -13.44 6.45
CA GLN A 73 1.10 -13.41 5.64
C GLN A 73 0.88 -12.03 5.02
N ARG A 74 1.13 -10.97 5.79
CA ARG A 74 1.03 -9.59 5.31
C ARG A 74 2.07 -9.31 4.22
N ARG A 75 3.31 -9.80 4.37
CA ARG A 75 4.34 -9.71 3.33
C ARG A 75 3.89 -10.40 2.05
N GLN A 76 3.42 -11.65 2.16
CA GLN A 76 2.94 -12.44 1.03
C GLN A 76 1.78 -11.75 0.31
N PHE A 77 0.79 -11.26 1.07
CA PHE A 77 -0.34 -10.51 0.52
C PHE A 77 0.10 -9.23 -0.23
N PHE A 78 1.03 -8.47 0.35
CA PHE A 78 1.56 -7.28 -0.33
C PHE A 78 2.35 -7.62 -1.57
N GLU A 79 3.08 -8.73 -1.56
CA GLU A 79 3.84 -9.22 -2.70
C GLU A 79 2.92 -9.63 -3.85
N SER A 80 1.84 -10.37 -3.58
CA SER A 80 0.84 -10.72 -4.60
C SER A 80 0.08 -9.49 -5.13
N SER A 81 -0.04 -8.45 -4.32
CA SER A 81 -0.69 -7.19 -4.71
C SER A 81 0.22 -6.26 -5.54
N ARG A 82 1.51 -6.58 -5.69
CA ARG A 82 2.48 -5.72 -6.38
C ARG A 82 2.11 -5.41 -7.85
N PRO A 83 1.73 -6.38 -8.70
CA PRO A 83 1.45 -6.09 -10.10
C PRO A 83 0.28 -5.12 -10.26
N MET A 84 -0.78 -5.32 -9.49
CA MET A 84 -1.95 -4.42 -9.48
C MET A 84 -1.54 -3.00 -9.05
N MET A 85 -0.73 -2.87 -7.99
CA MET A 85 -0.24 -1.55 -7.56
C MET A 85 0.63 -0.86 -8.61
N GLN A 86 1.46 -1.61 -9.32
CA GLN A 86 2.28 -1.08 -10.41
C GLN A 86 1.42 -0.57 -11.57
N GLN A 87 0.41 -1.36 -11.97
CA GLN A 87 -0.52 -0.96 -13.02
C GLN A 87 -1.26 0.34 -12.66
N MET A 88 -1.80 0.43 -11.45
CA MET A 88 -2.46 1.65 -10.96
C MET A 88 -1.50 2.84 -10.96
N MET A 89 -0.26 2.62 -10.51
CA MET A 89 0.75 3.68 -10.48
C MET A 89 1.10 4.15 -11.89
N ASN A 90 1.20 3.24 -12.86
CA ASN A 90 1.45 3.58 -14.26
C ASN A 90 0.30 4.39 -14.85
N GLN A 91 -0.94 3.93 -14.68
CA GLN A 91 -2.14 4.65 -15.13
C GLN A 91 -2.20 6.07 -14.56
N ARG A 92 -1.87 6.24 -13.28
CA ARG A 92 -1.83 7.58 -12.65
C ARG A 92 -0.76 8.49 -13.23
N MET A 93 0.38 7.96 -13.65
CA MET A 93 1.39 8.76 -14.35
C MET A 93 0.94 9.12 -15.75
N ASP A 94 0.35 8.18 -16.48
CA ASP A 94 -0.20 8.44 -17.81
C ASP A 94 -1.27 9.54 -17.75
N GLU A 95 -2.19 9.44 -16.79
CA GLU A 95 -3.20 10.48 -16.53
C GLU A 95 -2.58 11.83 -16.19
N PHE A 96 -1.54 11.87 -15.35
CA PHE A 96 -0.87 13.10 -14.97
C PHE A 96 -0.20 13.77 -16.18
N PHE A 97 0.57 13.00 -16.95
CA PHE A 97 1.29 13.53 -18.11
C PHE A 97 0.36 13.89 -19.28
N ALA A 98 -0.86 13.34 -19.32
CA ALA A 98 -1.89 13.72 -20.28
C ALA A 98 -2.58 15.07 -19.96
N LYS A 99 -2.45 15.60 -18.74
CA LYS A 99 -3.04 16.89 -18.34
C LYS A 99 -2.33 18.08 -18.99
N SER A 100 -3.02 19.22 -19.06
CA SER A 100 -2.41 20.49 -19.46
C SER A 100 -1.31 20.90 -18.45
N PRO A 101 -0.31 21.71 -18.86
CA PRO A 101 0.72 22.20 -17.92
C PRO A 101 0.16 22.95 -16.71
N ALA A 102 -0.96 23.67 -16.88
CA ALA A 102 -1.63 24.38 -15.80
C ALA A 102 -2.28 23.39 -14.80
N ASP A 103 -2.95 22.36 -15.31
CA ASP A 103 -3.58 21.33 -14.47
C ASP A 103 -2.53 20.46 -13.75
N GLN A 104 -1.41 20.16 -14.42
CA GLN A 104 -0.26 19.51 -13.80
C GLN A 104 0.25 20.34 -12.62
N ARG A 105 0.50 21.64 -12.81
CA ARG A 105 0.94 22.55 -11.73
C ARG A 105 -0.03 22.55 -10.55
N ARG A 106 -1.34 22.65 -10.81
CA ARG A 106 -2.37 22.59 -9.74
C ARG A 106 -2.31 21.28 -8.97
N GLU A 107 -2.22 20.15 -9.66
CA GLU A 107 -2.14 18.84 -8.99
C GLU A 107 -0.85 18.67 -8.19
N LEU A 108 0.29 19.20 -8.67
CA LEU A 108 1.54 19.22 -7.91
C LEU A 108 1.38 20.05 -6.62
N ASP A 109 0.71 21.20 -6.69
CA ASP A 109 0.44 22.06 -5.51
C ASP A 109 -0.39 21.33 -4.45
N GLU A 110 -1.51 20.73 -4.85
CA GLU A 110 -2.38 19.95 -3.95
C GLU A 110 -1.61 18.80 -3.28
N ARG A 111 -0.75 18.11 -4.04
CA ARG A 111 0.06 17.01 -3.50
C ARG A 111 1.16 17.50 -2.58
N ILE A 112 1.76 18.66 -2.86
CA ILE A 112 2.71 19.30 -1.94
C ILE A 112 2.01 19.64 -0.63
N ASP A 113 0.81 20.23 -0.69
CA ASP A 113 0.05 20.60 0.51
C ASP A 113 -0.29 19.38 1.37
N GLN A 114 -0.75 18.29 0.74
CA GLN A 114 -1.00 17.02 1.43
C GLN A 114 0.27 16.45 2.09
N MET A 115 1.43 16.55 1.41
CA MET A 115 2.69 16.08 1.99
C MET A 115 3.13 16.93 3.18
N GLU A 116 3.02 18.26 3.09
CA GLU A 116 3.38 19.15 4.19
C GLU A 116 2.43 18.98 5.38
N GLN A 117 1.12 18.83 5.14
CA GLN A 117 0.15 18.51 6.19
C GLN A 117 0.49 17.19 6.89
N TRP A 118 0.89 16.17 6.13
CA TRP A 118 1.28 14.89 6.70
C TRP A 118 2.62 14.94 7.44
N ARG A 119 3.59 15.72 6.97
CA ARG A 119 4.85 16.00 7.68
C ARG A 119 4.57 16.69 9.01
N ALA A 120 3.81 17.79 9.00
CA ALA A 120 3.41 18.51 10.20
C ALA A 120 2.68 17.61 11.21
N SER A 121 1.79 16.74 10.72
CA SER A 121 1.05 15.79 11.57
C SER A 121 1.93 14.71 12.20
N ARG A 122 3.07 14.38 11.59
CA ARG A 122 4.04 13.42 12.12
C ARG A 122 4.99 14.07 13.11
N ASP A 123 5.43 15.28 12.81
CA ASP A 123 6.33 16.05 13.65
C ASP A 123 5.61 16.52 14.94
N GLY A 124 4.34 16.92 14.83
CA GLY A 124 3.51 17.27 15.99
C GLY A 124 3.19 16.10 16.93
N ASN A 125 3.16 14.86 16.44
CA ASN A 125 2.95 13.66 17.25
C ASN A 125 4.25 13.12 17.87
N GLN A 126 5.38 13.77 17.61
CA GLN A 126 6.70 13.38 18.11
C GLN A 126 7.01 13.99 19.49
N GLU A 127 6.27 15.02 19.91
CA GLU A 127 6.46 15.73 21.18
C GLU A 127 6.07 14.89 22.41
N GLY A 128 5.10 13.96 22.27
CA GLY A 128 4.64 13.08 23.36
C GLY A 128 5.44 11.78 23.55
N ASN A 129 6.50 11.54 22.77
CA ASN A 129 7.27 10.29 22.80
C ASN A 129 8.79 10.52 22.81
N ARG A 130 9.24 11.63 23.42
CA ARG A 130 10.66 11.98 23.55
C ARG A 130 11.37 11.30 24.72
N GLU A 131 10.65 10.81 25.73
CA GLU A 131 11.27 10.30 26.96
C GLU A 131 11.80 8.85 26.84
N ASN A 132 11.39 8.08 25.83
CA ASN A 132 11.85 6.69 25.63
C ASN A 132 12.79 6.48 24.41
N ARG A 133 13.40 7.55 23.88
CA ARG A 133 14.23 7.46 22.66
C ARG A 133 15.60 8.11 22.77
N ALA A 134 16.25 7.97 23.94
CA ALA A 134 17.70 8.14 24.05
C ALA A 134 18.40 6.87 23.55
N GLY A 135 18.44 6.69 22.23
CA GLY A 135 19.04 5.53 21.59
C GLY A 135 18.75 5.49 20.10
N ASP A 136 19.73 5.95 19.32
CA ASP A 136 19.87 5.78 17.87
C ASP A 136 18.93 6.62 16.95
N GLY A 137 19.56 7.60 16.31
CA GLY A 137 19.27 8.13 14.97
C GLY A 137 17.82 8.13 14.49
N GLY A 138 17.10 9.22 14.76
CA GLY A 138 15.75 9.45 14.22
C GLY A 138 15.63 9.21 12.73
N ARG A 139 14.51 8.61 12.30
CA ARG A 139 13.96 8.66 10.93
C ARG A 139 12.56 8.04 10.93
N GLY A 140 11.54 8.88 10.96
CA GLY A 140 10.20 8.52 10.53
C GLY A 140 10.15 8.35 9.00
N GLY A 141 10.76 7.29 8.47
CA GLY A 141 10.85 7.06 7.04
C GLY A 141 11.20 5.60 6.76
N GLY A 142 10.24 4.83 6.27
CA GLY A 142 10.29 3.38 6.17
C GLY A 142 11.61 2.81 5.65
N GLY A 143 12.23 1.95 6.46
CA GLY A 143 13.12 0.86 6.04
C GLY A 143 14.47 1.20 5.41
N TRP A 144 14.75 2.40 4.90
CA TRP A 144 16.01 2.65 4.17
C TRP A 144 17.21 3.00 5.05
N GLY A 145 16.98 3.54 6.25
CA GLY A 145 18.03 4.07 7.12
C GLY A 145 18.97 3.01 7.69
N ASN A 146 18.47 1.79 7.90
CA ASN A 146 19.18 0.72 8.60
C ASN A 146 19.51 -0.50 7.70
N MET A 147 19.51 -0.32 6.37
CA MET A 147 19.80 -1.40 5.40
C MET A 147 21.29 -1.46 5.04
N THR A 148 21.85 -2.68 4.99
CA THR A 148 23.22 -2.93 4.49
C THR A 148 23.33 -2.60 2.99
N PRO A 149 24.55 -2.35 2.46
CA PRO A 149 24.74 -2.13 1.03
C PRO A 149 24.11 -3.23 0.16
N GLN A 150 24.27 -4.50 0.55
CA GLN A 150 23.72 -5.65 -0.17
C GLN A 150 22.18 -5.66 -0.16
N GLN A 151 21.55 -5.32 0.97
CA GLN A 151 20.09 -5.19 1.05
C GLN A 151 19.58 -4.05 0.17
N ARG A 152 20.32 -2.93 0.09
CA ARG A 152 19.99 -1.82 -0.82
C ARG A 152 20.08 -2.28 -2.27
N ASP A 153 21.09 -3.05 -2.63
CA ASP A 153 21.25 -3.59 -3.98
C ASP A 153 20.15 -4.57 -4.37
N GLN A 154 19.81 -5.51 -3.49
CA GLN A 154 18.69 -6.43 -3.71
C GLN A 154 17.37 -5.67 -3.85
N ARG A 155 17.16 -4.64 -3.03
CA ARG A 155 15.96 -3.80 -3.14
C ARG A 155 15.93 -2.99 -4.43
N ARG A 156 17.07 -2.45 -4.87
CA ARG A 156 17.20 -1.78 -6.18
C ARG A 156 16.90 -2.74 -7.32
N LYS A 157 17.51 -3.92 -7.30
CA LYS A 157 17.27 -4.98 -8.27
C LYS A 157 15.79 -5.35 -8.32
N GLY A 158 15.18 -5.60 -7.17
CA GLY A 158 13.75 -5.88 -7.07
C GLY A 158 12.88 -4.76 -7.63
N MET A 159 13.26 -3.48 -7.52
CA MET A 159 12.52 -2.42 -8.23
C MET A 159 12.72 -2.47 -9.73
N LEU A 160 13.95 -2.71 -10.20
CA LEU A 160 14.27 -2.78 -11.63
C LEU A 160 13.55 -3.94 -12.32
N ASP A 161 13.46 -5.10 -11.67
CA ASP A 161 12.76 -6.28 -12.17
C ASP A 161 11.25 -6.03 -12.34
N HIS A 162 10.70 -5.03 -11.65
CA HIS A 162 9.28 -4.72 -11.58
C HIS A 162 8.94 -3.33 -12.13
N THR A 163 9.87 -2.63 -12.80
CA THR A 163 9.60 -1.33 -13.41
C THR A 163 10.23 -1.20 -14.78
N THR A 164 9.41 -0.89 -15.80
CA THR A 164 9.91 -0.66 -17.15
C THR A 164 10.79 0.60 -17.20
N PRO A 165 11.73 0.70 -18.17
CA PRO A 165 12.53 1.92 -18.35
C PRO A 165 11.68 3.18 -18.54
N GLU A 166 10.59 3.08 -19.30
CA GLU A 166 9.65 4.18 -19.53
C GLU A 166 8.98 4.63 -18.23
N MET A 167 8.48 3.68 -17.44
CA MET A 167 7.85 3.98 -16.15
C MET A 167 8.84 4.65 -15.18
N ARG A 168 10.10 4.21 -15.17
CA ARG A 168 11.16 4.86 -14.39
C ARG A 168 11.39 6.30 -14.85
N GLY A 169 11.48 6.54 -16.16
CA GLY A 169 11.61 7.89 -16.71
C GLY A 169 10.44 8.82 -16.34
N LYS A 170 9.20 8.31 -16.38
CA LYS A 170 8.00 9.05 -15.93
C LYS A 170 8.10 9.42 -14.45
N MET A 171 8.54 8.48 -13.60
CA MET A 171 8.70 8.72 -12.15
C MET A 171 9.80 9.74 -11.85
N ASP A 172 10.93 9.65 -12.53
CA ASP A 172 12.04 10.57 -12.37
C ASP A 172 11.61 11.98 -12.77
N ARG A 173 10.98 12.12 -13.96
CA ARG A 173 10.45 13.41 -14.43
C ARG A 173 9.38 13.98 -13.49
N TYR A 174 8.47 13.14 -12.99
CA TYR A 174 7.47 13.57 -12.01
C TYR A 174 8.11 14.08 -10.72
N ARG A 175 9.15 13.40 -10.23
CA ARG A 175 9.90 13.82 -9.05
C ARG A 175 10.61 15.15 -9.26
N ASP A 176 11.19 15.36 -10.44
CA ASP A 176 11.85 16.61 -10.80
C ASP A 176 10.84 17.76 -10.81
N MET A 177 9.69 17.59 -11.47
CA MET A 177 8.61 18.59 -11.48
C MET A 177 8.09 18.91 -10.07
N MET A 178 7.96 17.91 -9.19
CA MET A 178 7.61 18.13 -7.78
C MET A 178 8.67 18.95 -7.06
N ASN A 179 9.96 18.63 -7.24
CA ASN A 179 11.06 19.36 -6.60
C ASN A 179 11.20 20.80 -7.10
N GLU A 180 11.04 21.01 -8.40
CA GLU A 180 10.97 22.34 -9.00
C GLU A 180 9.84 23.15 -8.40
N ARG A 181 8.62 22.58 -8.32
CA ARG A 181 7.48 23.27 -7.74
C ARG A 181 7.65 23.57 -6.25
N ARG A 182 8.25 22.65 -5.50
CA ARG A 182 8.61 22.89 -4.09
C ARG A 182 9.61 24.03 -3.96
N LYS A 183 10.64 24.07 -4.81
CA LYS A 183 11.63 25.15 -4.83
C LYS A 183 10.98 26.50 -5.16
N GLU A 184 10.08 26.55 -6.15
CA GLU A 184 9.30 27.76 -6.47
C GLU A 184 8.50 28.26 -5.26
N ARG A 185 8.07 27.35 -4.38
CA ARG A 185 7.33 27.63 -3.14
C ARG A 185 8.23 27.83 -1.90
N GLY A 186 9.56 27.85 -2.07
CA GLY A 186 10.51 27.98 -0.96
C GLY A 186 10.58 26.77 -0.03
N LEU A 187 10.13 25.60 -0.49
CA LEU A 187 10.16 24.33 0.26
C LEU A 187 11.38 23.50 -0.12
N ASP A 188 11.90 22.76 0.85
CA ASP A 188 13.00 21.81 0.62
C ASP A 188 12.61 20.73 -0.38
N PRO A 189 13.52 20.29 -1.26
CA PRO A 189 13.25 19.21 -2.19
C PRO A 189 12.93 17.90 -1.46
N ILE A 190 12.19 17.02 -2.12
CA ILE A 190 11.97 15.66 -1.65
C ILE A 190 13.31 14.92 -1.77
N SER A 191 14.06 14.84 -0.67
CA SER A 191 15.31 14.09 -0.59
C SER A 191 15.10 12.74 0.12
N GLY A 192 15.72 11.69 -0.41
CA GLY A 192 15.68 10.33 0.15
C GLY A 192 14.45 9.49 -0.24
N GLY A 193 14.57 8.17 -0.08
CA GLY A 193 13.56 7.14 -0.39
C GLY A 193 12.34 7.13 0.55
N GLY A 194 11.98 8.28 1.12
CA GLY A 194 10.68 8.51 1.73
C GLY A 194 9.66 8.53 0.61
N GLY A 195 8.78 7.53 0.62
CA GLY A 195 7.94 7.16 -0.51
C GLY A 195 7.31 8.35 -1.24
N PHE A 196 7.21 8.22 -2.56
CA PHE A 196 6.18 8.93 -3.32
C PHE A 196 4.90 8.89 -2.47
N PRO A 197 4.24 10.04 -2.25
CA PRO A 197 2.99 10.04 -1.52
C PRO A 197 2.11 8.96 -2.12
N ARG A 198 1.44 8.16 -1.26
CA ARG A 198 0.45 7.19 -1.71
C ARG A 198 -0.45 7.96 -2.67
N MET A 199 -0.34 7.72 -3.97
CA MET A 199 -1.11 8.45 -4.97
C MET A 199 -2.60 8.06 -4.94
N GLY A 200 -3.07 7.51 -3.81
CA GLY A 200 -4.45 7.17 -3.53
C GLY A 200 -4.95 8.06 -2.41
N GLY A 201 -5.20 9.32 -2.74
CA GLY A 201 -6.31 10.05 -2.15
C GLY A 201 -7.52 9.89 -3.07
N PRO A 202 -8.76 9.81 -2.55
CA PRO A 202 -9.94 9.94 -3.40
C PRO A 202 -9.88 11.31 -4.11
N ARG A 203 -10.15 11.32 -5.42
CA ARG A 203 -10.62 12.52 -6.12
C ARG A 203 -12.03 12.83 -5.64
#